data_AF-A0A4Q8LCB6-F1
#
_entry.id   AF-A0A4Q8LCB6-F1
#
_cell.length_a   1.000
_cell.length_b   1.000
_cell.length_c   1.000
_cell.angle_alpha   90.00
_cell.angle_beta   90.00
_cell.angle_gamma   90.00
#
_symmetry.space_group_name_H-M   'P 1'
#
loop_
_entity.id
_entity.type
_entity.pdbx_description
1 polymer ?
#
loop_
_entity_poly.entity_id
_entity_poly.type
_entity_poly.pdbx_seq_one_letter_code
_entity_poly.pdbx_strand_id
1 'polypeptide(L)'
;MNLPLHFGLLGALEAGAIAFLIGLLVYAAWHAIAARTGLHPSHAIGWSCVIAVAIGAGIDAWHLFSLGVVKLESPVYARMALQRIHDPDALGTRVALEAIGAVVGVVLSRLGFSARSSARDPA
;
A
#
# COMPACT_ATOMS: atom_id res chain seq x y z
N MET A 1 15.90 -6.93 0.82
CA MET A 1 16.07 -7.30 2.24
C MET A 1 14.75 -7.94 2.67
N ASN A 2 14.75 -9.23 2.98
CA ASN A 2 13.54 -9.98 3.37
C ASN A 2 13.22 -9.72 4.85
N LEU A 3 12.10 -9.07 5.15
CA LEU A 3 11.50 -9.18 6.48
C LEU A 3 10.82 -10.55 6.60
N PRO A 4 10.99 -11.27 7.73
CA PRO A 4 10.26 -12.51 7.97
C PRO A 4 8.82 -12.17 8.36
N LEU A 5 7.92 -12.08 7.38
CA LEU A 5 6.48 -12.04 7.64
C LEU A 5 5.95 -13.46 7.85
N HIS A 6 4.99 -13.60 8.75
CA HIS A 6 4.29 -14.86 8.97
C HIS A 6 3.54 -15.30 7.70
N PHE A 7 3.28 -16.60 7.57
CA PHE A 7 2.50 -17.14 6.46
C PHE A 7 0.98 -17.05 6.73
N GLY A 8 0.16 -17.12 5.69
CA GLY A 8 -1.31 -17.08 5.70
C GLY A 8 -1.91 -15.69 5.91
N LEU A 9 -3.11 -15.66 6.49
CA LEU A 9 -3.86 -14.43 6.77
C LEU A 9 -3.09 -13.46 7.68
N LEU A 10 -2.29 -13.99 8.62
CA LEU A 10 -1.50 -13.16 9.54
C LEU A 10 -0.46 -12.33 8.79
N GLY A 11 0.27 -12.94 7.85
CA GLY A 11 1.22 -12.22 6.99
C GLY A 11 0.53 -11.17 6.13
N ALA A 12 -0.65 -11.48 5.60
CA ALA A 12 -1.42 -10.52 4.82
C ALA A 12 -1.89 -9.31 5.66
N LEU A 13 -2.23 -9.53 6.94
CA LEU A 13 -2.53 -8.44 7.87
C LEU A 13 -1.29 -7.62 8.25
N GLU A 14 -0.14 -8.27 8.47
CA GLU A 14 1.14 -7.57 8.73
C GLU A 14 1.53 -6.69 7.53
N ALA A 15 1.44 -7.23 6.32
CA ALA A 15 1.68 -6.50 5.08
C ALA A 15 0.71 -5.33 4.91
N GLY A 16 -0.59 -5.55 5.16
CA GLY A 16 -1.61 -4.51 5.19
C GLY A 16 -1.31 -3.40 6.22
N ALA A 17 -0.83 -3.76 7.41
CA ALA A 17 -0.46 -2.80 8.45
C ALA A 17 0.78 -1.97 8.05
N ILE A 18 1.76 -2.58 7.39
CA ILE A 18 2.91 -1.85 6.83
C ILE A 18 2.45 -0.89 5.73
N ALA A 19 1.61 -1.35 4.80
CA ALA A 19 1.05 -0.52 3.74
C ALA A 19 0.21 0.64 4.32
N PHE A 20 -0.52 0.41 5.41
CA PHE A 20 -1.21 1.45 6.16
C PHE A 20 -0.26 2.52 6.72
N LEU A 21 0.85 2.12 7.33
CA LEU A 21 1.87 3.07 7.79
C LEU A 21 2.49 3.86 6.62
N ILE A 22 2.75 3.19 5.49
CA ILE A 22 3.22 3.86 4.27
C ILE A 22 2.21 4.91 3.82
N GLY A 23 0.91 4.58 3.78
CA GLY A 23 -0.15 5.54 3.42
C GLY A 23 -0.20 6.76 4.33
N LEU A 24 -0.07 6.55 5.65
CA LEU A 24 -0.01 7.65 6.62
C LEU A 24 1.16 8.60 6.33
N LEU A 25 2.35 8.04 6.12
CA LEU A 25 3.60 8.78 5.92
C LEU A 25 3.63 9.51 4.57
N VAL A 26 3.19 8.84 3.49
CA VAL A 26 3.12 9.42 2.14
C VAL A 26 2.20 10.64 2.15
N TYR A 27 1.00 10.54 2.72
CA TYR A 27 0.11 11.69 2.80
C TYR A 27 0.68 12.80 3.67
N ALA A 28 1.27 12.49 4.82
CA ALA A 28 1.85 13.51 5.70
C ALA A 28 2.98 14.29 5.00
N ALA A 29 3.86 13.60 4.28
CA ALA A 29 4.93 14.22 3.50
C ALA A 29 4.36 15.06 2.36
N TRP A 30 3.40 14.53 1.61
CA TRP A 30 2.80 15.23 0.47
C TRP A 30 1.96 16.44 0.90
N HIS A 31 1.26 16.35 2.02
CA HIS A 31 0.54 17.45 2.64
C HIS A 31 1.50 18.58 3.04
N ALA A 32 2.64 18.23 3.66
CA ALA A 32 3.66 19.22 4.01
C ALA A 32 4.27 19.92 2.79
N ILE A 33 4.42 19.21 1.66
CA ILE A 33 4.84 19.81 0.38
C ILE A 33 3.75 20.70 -0.19
N ALA A 34 2.51 20.20 -0.29
CA ALA A 34 1.38 20.94 -0.84
C ALA A 34 1.08 22.23 -0.07
N ALA A 35 1.21 22.20 1.26
CA ALA A 35 1.08 23.38 2.11
C ALA A 35 2.14 24.45 1.82
N ARG A 36 3.34 24.06 1.35
CA ARG A 36 4.42 25.00 0.98
C ARG A 36 4.29 25.52 -0.44
N THR A 37 3.72 24.74 -1.35
CA THR A 37 3.65 25.08 -2.78
C THR A 37 2.29 25.64 -3.22
N GLY A 38 1.29 25.69 -2.33
CA GLY A 38 -0.06 26.17 -2.65
C GLY A 38 -0.86 25.21 -3.56
N LEU A 39 -0.49 23.92 -3.60
CA LEU A 39 -1.19 22.92 -4.41
C LEU A 39 -2.61 22.68 -3.88
N HIS A 40 -3.57 22.49 -4.79
CA HIS A 40 -4.96 22.24 -4.42
C HIS A 40 -5.09 20.93 -3.60
N PRO A 41 -5.88 20.91 -2.50
CA PRO A 41 -5.97 19.76 -1.60
C PRO A 41 -6.38 18.43 -2.26
N SER A 42 -7.13 18.49 -3.38
CA SER A 42 -7.54 17.29 -4.12
C SER A 42 -6.37 16.57 -4.80
N HIS A 43 -5.35 17.30 -5.25
CA HIS A 43 -4.15 16.69 -5.83
C HIS A 43 -3.32 16.00 -4.75
N ALA A 44 -3.36 16.52 -3.52
CA ALA A 44 -2.63 15.94 -2.42
C ALA A 44 -3.16 14.55 -2.04
N ILE A 45 -4.49 14.37 -1.97
CA ILE A 45 -5.06 13.05 -1.65
C ILE A 45 -4.90 12.07 -2.81
N GLY A 46 -5.16 12.50 -4.05
CA GLY A 46 -5.10 11.62 -5.22
C GLY A 46 -3.70 11.02 -5.44
N TRP A 47 -2.68 11.88 -5.49
CA TRP A 47 -1.30 11.41 -5.67
C TRP A 47 -0.79 10.60 -4.48
N SER A 48 -1.21 10.94 -3.26
CA SER A 48 -0.83 10.16 -2.09
C SER A 48 -1.38 8.73 -2.15
N CYS A 49 -2.63 8.53 -2.59
CA CYS A 49 -3.19 7.18 -2.76
C CYS A 49 -2.41 6.37 -3.80
N VAL A 50 -2.11 6.97 -4.96
CA VAL A 50 -1.37 6.28 -6.04
C VAL A 50 0.04 5.90 -5.57
N ILE A 51 0.76 6.83 -4.95
CA ILE A 51 2.12 6.60 -4.45
C ILE A 51 2.11 5.56 -3.33
N ALA A 52 1.17 5.66 -2.38
CA ALA A 52 1.09 4.73 -1.26
C ALA A 52 0.80 3.30 -1.72
N VAL A 53 -0.13 3.11 -2.67
CA VAL A 53 -0.42 1.78 -3.23
C VAL A 53 0.77 1.26 -4.04
N ALA A 54 1.41 2.11 -4.85
CA ALA A 54 2.58 1.72 -5.63
C ALA A 54 3.74 1.25 -4.74
N ILE A 55 3.97 1.90 -3.61
CA ILE A 55 5.03 1.53 -2.65
C ILE A 55 4.59 0.32 -1.81
N GLY A 56 3.37 0.32 -1.29
CA GLY A 56 2.88 -0.67 -0.33
C GLY A 56 2.47 -2.01 -0.92
N ALA A 57 1.90 -2.01 -2.13
CA ALA A 57 1.37 -3.21 -2.78
C ALA A 57 2.02 -3.49 -4.15
N GLY A 58 2.89 -2.62 -4.65
CA GLY A 58 3.38 -2.69 -6.04
C GLY A 58 4.15 -3.97 -6.36
N ILE A 59 4.97 -4.46 -5.42
CA ILE A 59 5.75 -5.68 -5.62
C ILE A 59 4.84 -6.91 -5.63
N ASP A 60 3.95 -7.05 -4.64
CA ASP A 60 3.03 -8.17 -4.54
C ASP A 60 2.01 -8.15 -5.71
N ALA A 61 1.58 -6.97 -6.14
CA ALA A 61 0.73 -6.80 -7.32
C ALA A 61 1.46 -7.18 -8.63
N TRP A 62 2.74 -6.85 -8.74
CA TRP A 62 3.56 -7.26 -9.89
C TRP A 62 3.75 -8.77 -9.96
N HIS A 63 3.97 -9.41 -8.81
CA HIS A 63 4.00 -10.88 -8.72
C HIS A 63 2.65 -11.50 -9.08
N LEU A 64 1.54 -10.95 -8.56
CA LEU A 64 0.19 -11.43 -8.86
C LEU A 64 -0.14 -11.30 -10.35
N PHE A 65 0.21 -10.17 -10.96
CA PHE A 65 0.07 -9.95 -12.40
C PHE A 65 0.91 -10.92 -13.22
N SER A 66 2.17 -11.15 -12.82
CA SER A 66 3.08 -12.08 -13.49
C SER A 66 2.53 -13.51 -13.46
N LEU A 67 1.92 -13.94 -12.36
CA LEU A 67 1.27 -15.26 -12.25
C LEU A 67 0.01 -15.36 -13.12
N GLY A 68 -0.75 -14.27 -13.28
CA GLY A 68 -1.96 -14.25 -14.11
C GLY A 68 -1.69 -14.17 -15.62
N VAL A 69 -0.61 -13.50 -16.03
CA VAL A 69 -0.27 -13.26 -17.44
C VAL A 69 0.65 -14.34 -18.01
N VAL A 70 1.59 -14.86 -17.23
CA VAL A 70 2.46 -15.95 -17.68
C VAL A 70 1.66 -17.24 -17.68
N LYS A 71 1.21 -17.69 -18.87
CA LYS A 71 0.67 -19.04 -19.03
C LYS A 71 1.69 -20.06 -18.55
N LEU A 72 1.36 -20.74 -17.46
CA LEU A 72 2.15 -21.84 -16.91
C LEU A 72 1.94 -23.10 -17.78
N GLU A 73 2.39 -23.10 -19.03
CA GLU A 73 2.27 -24.26 -19.94
C GLU A 73 3.20 -25.42 -19.55
N SER A 74 4.09 -25.20 -18.58
CA SER A 74 4.99 -26.21 -18.05
C SER A 74 5.01 -26.19 -16.51
N PRO A 75 4.85 -27.37 -15.84
CA PRO A 75 4.87 -27.48 -14.38
C PRO A 75 6.22 -27.08 -13.76
N VAL A 76 7.29 -27.00 -14.56
CA VAL A 76 8.62 -26.55 -14.12
C VAL A 76 8.65 -25.03 -13.91
N TYR A 77 8.07 -24.25 -14.84
CA TYR A 77 7.97 -22.79 -14.70
C TYR A 77 7.01 -22.39 -13.57
N ALA A 78 5.94 -23.16 -13.36
CA ALA A 78 5.04 -22.98 -12.23
C ALA A 78 5.78 -23.12 -10.89
N ARG A 79 6.60 -24.15 -10.73
CA ARG A 79 7.38 -24.38 -9.51
C ARG A 79 8.45 -23.32 -9.28
N MET A 80 9.12 -22.85 -10.33
CA MET A 80 10.12 -21.78 -10.21
C MET A 80 9.49 -20.42 -9.86
N ALA A 81 8.30 -20.12 -10.38
CA ALA A 81 7.55 -18.93 -10.00
C ALA A 81 7.05 -19.01 -8.54
N LEU A 82 6.54 -20.18 -8.11
CA LEU A 82 6.09 -20.43 -6.75
C LEU A 82 7.21 -20.33 -5.70
N GLN A 83 8.43 -20.77 -6.02
CA GLN A 83 9.58 -20.70 -5.10
C GLN A 83 10.12 -19.28 -4.86
N ARG A 84 9.81 -18.33 -5.74
CA ARG A 84 10.22 -16.91 -5.59
C ARG A 84 9.20 -16.07 -4.82
N ILE A 85 8.01 -16.59 -4.59
CA ILE A 85 6.92 -15.86 -3.95
C ILE A 85 6.87 -16.28 -2.48
N HIS A 86 6.99 -15.29 -1.60
CA HIS A 86 6.74 -15.50 -0.17
C HIS A 86 5.23 -15.69 -0.01
N ASP A 87 4.80 -16.94 0.13
CA ASP A 87 3.43 -17.37 0.36
C ASP A 87 2.45 -17.24 -0.82
N PRO A 88 2.58 -18.10 -1.85
CA PRO A 88 1.81 -17.99 -3.08
C PRO A 88 0.29 -18.21 -2.89
N ASP A 89 -0.12 -18.96 -1.87
CA ASP A 89 -1.55 -19.25 -1.61
C ASP A 89 -2.32 -18.03 -1.08
N ALA A 90 -1.63 -17.07 -0.45
CA ALA A 90 -2.22 -15.87 0.13
C ALA A 90 -1.91 -14.58 -0.66
N LEU A 91 -1.20 -14.66 -1.80
CA LEU A 91 -0.71 -13.49 -2.53
C LEU A 91 -1.83 -12.51 -2.92
N GLY A 92 -2.97 -13.02 -3.41
CA GLY A 92 -4.12 -12.18 -3.73
C GLY A 92 -4.69 -11.44 -2.51
N THR A 93 -4.76 -12.14 -1.36
CA THR A 93 -5.20 -11.56 -0.09
C THR A 93 -4.22 -10.52 0.44
N ARG A 94 -2.92 -10.74 0.28
CA ARG A 94 -1.86 -9.78 0.62
C ARG A 94 -2.03 -8.48 -0.16
N VAL A 95 -2.07 -8.56 -1.50
CA VAL A 95 -2.26 -7.39 -2.36
C VAL A 95 -3.52 -6.62 -2.00
N ALA A 96 -4.63 -7.32 -1.73
CA ALA A 96 -5.88 -6.69 -1.34
C ALA A 96 -5.74 -5.94 0.00
N LEU A 97 -5.16 -6.56 1.02
CA LEU A 97 -4.97 -5.95 2.34
C LEU A 97 -3.95 -4.81 2.31
N GLU A 98 -2.89 -4.92 1.52
CA GLU A 98 -1.92 -3.84 1.29
C GLU A 98 -2.57 -2.63 0.62
N ALA A 99 -3.36 -2.85 -0.44
CA ALA A 99 -4.07 -1.77 -1.12
C ALA A 99 -5.09 -1.08 -0.21
N ILE A 100 -5.88 -1.85 0.55
CA ILE A 100 -6.84 -1.32 1.53
C ILE A 100 -6.08 -0.55 2.62
N GLY A 101 -5.04 -1.14 3.19
CA GLY A 101 -4.20 -0.53 4.22
C GLY A 101 -3.65 0.82 3.77
N ALA A 102 -3.01 0.86 2.59
CA ALA A 102 -2.45 2.08 2.01
C ALA A 102 -3.50 3.20 1.87
N VAL A 103 -4.67 2.88 1.30
CA VAL A 103 -5.74 3.87 1.11
C VAL A 103 -6.30 4.34 2.45
N VAL A 104 -6.58 3.43 3.39
CA VAL A 104 -7.05 3.77 4.74
C VAL A 104 -6.03 4.65 5.46
N GLY A 105 -4.74 4.36 5.34
CA GLY A 105 -3.65 5.17 5.89
C GLY A 105 -3.67 6.60 5.36
N VAL A 106 -3.79 6.77 4.04
CA VAL A 106 -3.89 8.11 3.43
C VAL A 106 -5.12 8.87 3.95
N VAL A 107 -6.28 8.23 3.99
CA VAL A 107 -7.54 8.86 4.44
C VAL A 107 -7.47 9.26 5.90
N LEU A 108 -6.98 8.40 6.80
CA LEU A 108 -6.84 8.72 8.22
C LEU A 108 -5.82 9.82 8.46
N SER A 109 -4.71 9.84 7.71
CA SER A 109 -3.72 10.93 7.76
C SER A 109 -4.40 12.26 7.45
N ARG A 110 -5.18 12.32 6.35
CA ARG A 110 -5.95 13.50 5.96
C ARG A 110 -6.90 13.96 7.06
N LEU A 111 -7.72 13.06 7.59
CA LEU A 111 -8.69 13.40 8.64
C LEU A 111 -7.98 13.97 9.88
N GLY A 112 -6.83 13.39 10.26
CA GLY A 112 -6.00 13.88 11.35
C GLY A 112 -5.47 15.29 11.13
N PHE A 113 -5.05 15.63 9.90
CA PHE A 113 -4.63 17.01 9.58
C PHE A 113 -5.82 17.98 9.54
N SER A 114 -6.96 17.58 8.97
CA SER A 114 -8.17 18.41 8.94
C SER A 114 -8.68 18.75 10.34
N ALA A 115 -8.72 17.78 11.26
CA ALA A 115 -9.17 18.01 12.63
C ALA A 115 -8.25 18.98 13.40
N ARG A 116 -6.93 18.91 13.18
CA ARG A 116 -5.97 19.85 13.80
C ARG A 116 -6.13 21.27 13.30
N SER A 117 -6.50 21.46 12.03
CA SER A 117 -6.78 22.79 11.48
C SER A 117 -8.01 23.41 12.15
N SER A 118 -9.10 22.65 12.31
CA SER A 118 -10.31 23.13 13.00
C SER A 118 -10.08 23.43 14.49
N ALA A 119 -9.22 22.67 15.18
CA ALA A 119 -8.91 22.92 16.59
C ALA A 119 -8.03 24.17 16.82
N ARG A 120 -7.34 24.68 15.78
CA ARG A 120 -6.50 25.88 15.86
C ARG A 120 -7.26 27.19 15.61
N ASP A 121 -8.47 27.12 15.05
CA ASP A 121 -9.39 28.26 14.90
C ASP A 121 -10.61 28.12 15.83
N PRO A 122 -10.46 28.19 17.17
CA PRO A 122 -11.60 28.45 18.03
C PRO A 122 -12.02 29.91 17.84
N ALA A 123 -13.21 30.11 17.26
CA ALA A 123 -13.86 31.41 17.11
C ALA A 123 -14.11 32.11 18.45
#